data_AF-A0A6G7WGI7-F1
#
_entry.id   AF-A0A6G7WGI7-F1
#
_cell.length_a   1.000
_cell.length_b   1.000
_cell.length_c   1.000
_cell.angle_alpha   90.00
_cell.angle_beta   90.00
_cell.angle_gamma   90.00
#
_symmetry.space_group_name_H-M   'P 1'
#
loop_
_entity.id
_entity.type
_entity.pdbx_description
1 polymer ?
#
loop_
_entity_poly.entity_id
_entity_poly.type
_entity_poly.pdbx_seq_one_letter_code
_entity_poly.pdbx_strand_id
1 'polypeptide(L)'
;MTRKHTDPELLHLIDLHLRGVSYRTLVDQHHLKLSDTTFMNYVHRYQDHGMEGIRSQKNYRSYSKEFKQKIVAEYLQTGYGFSYLAAKYNIPSKTTVNKWVIRYTEGKENETYSPKSEVYNMTGVKKSYEEKLKIVEDYIANRLTYLEAAEKNHVSYSNIYSWVNKYKKHGPIGLEDNRGRGKPTEIQTTEERLNAEVETLKARNKWLEMENDALKKRRKIAGNHKSQGLDKKWNI
;
A
#
# COMPACT_ATOMS: atom_id res chain seq x y z
N MET A 1 5.65 17.81 -4.25
CA MET A 1 5.75 19.26 -3.97
C MET A 1 7.19 19.58 -3.62
N THR A 2 7.80 20.51 -4.34
CA THR A 2 9.15 21.03 -4.05
C THR A 2 9.10 21.87 -2.77
N ARG A 3 10.04 21.63 -1.85
CA ARG A 3 10.13 22.39 -0.60
C ARG A 3 10.67 23.80 -0.90
N LYS A 4 9.99 24.83 -0.38
CA LYS A 4 10.26 26.24 -0.74
C LYS A 4 11.39 26.92 0.06
N HIS A 5 11.76 26.35 1.21
CA HIS A 5 12.81 26.85 2.12
C HIS A 5 13.56 25.68 2.74
N THR A 6 14.88 25.80 2.94
CA THR A 6 15.71 24.83 3.65
C THR A 6 15.41 24.81 5.16
N ASP A 7 15.97 23.84 5.90
CA ASP A 7 15.79 23.79 7.37
C ASP A 7 16.35 25.03 8.09
N PRO A 8 17.57 25.51 7.76
CA PRO A 8 18.13 26.71 8.40
C PRO A 8 17.36 28.00 8.04
N GLU A 9 16.97 28.17 6.78
CA GLU A 9 16.16 29.32 6.35
C GLU A 9 14.81 29.35 7.07
N LEU A 10 14.15 28.19 7.18
CA LEU A 10 12.88 28.08 7.88
C LEU A 10 13.02 28.35 9.37
N LEU A 11 14.09 27.88 10.01
CA LEU A 11 14.38 28.17 11.41
C LEU A 11 14.55 29.68 11.64
N HIS A 12 15.32 30.35 10.78
CA HIS A 12 15.54 31.79 10.89
C HIS A 12 14.22 32.58 10.78
N LEU A 13 13.35 32.21 9.84
CA LEU A 13 12.04 32.84 9.67
C LEU A 13 11.12 32.60 10.89
N ILE A 14 11.17 31.41 11.50
CA ILE A 14 10.42 31.11 12.74
C ILE A 14 10.96 31.93 13.92
N ASP A 15 12.28 32.02 14.10
CA ASP A 15 12.91 32.81 15.16
C ASP A 15 12.54 34.31 15.05
N LEU A 16 12.57 34.88 13.83
CA LEU A 16 12.08 36.24 13.59
C LEU A 16 10.61 36.41 13.99
N HIS A 17 9.76 35.45 13.64
CA HIS A 17 8.35 35.48 14.01
C HIS A 17 8.12 35.43 15.52
N LEU A 18 8.85 34.55 16.22
CA LEU A 18 8.78 34.41 17.68
C LEU A 18 9.30 35.66 18.40
N ARG A 19 10.18 36.45 17.78
CA ARG A 19 10.62 37.77 18.25
C ARG A 19 9.61 38.89 17.97
N GLY A 20 8.46 38.58 17.41
CA GLY A 20 7.38 39.53 17.16
C GLY A 20 7.33 40.12 15.75
N VAL A 21 8.16 39.64 14.81
CA VAL A 21 8.08 40.06 13.41
C VAL A 21 6.77 39.53 12.78
N SER A 22 5.98 40.43 12.22
CA SER A 22 4.70 40.09 11.61
C SER A 22 4.87 39.20 10.38
N TYR A 23 3.88 38.33 10.11
CA TYR A 23 3.85 37.51 8.89
C TYR A 23 4.03 38.35 7.62
N ARG A 24 3.41 39.53 7.56
CA ARG A 24 3.52 40.45 6.42
C ARG A 24 4.97 40.89 6.19
N THR A 25 5.67 41.24 7.26
CA THR A 25 7.10 41.60 7.20
C THR A 25 7.96 40.43 6.75
N LEU A 26 7.66 39.20 7.17
CA LEU A 26 8.37 38.00 6.72
C LEU A 26 8.19 37.74 5.22
N VAL A 27 7.01 38.02 4.66
CA VAL A 27 6.74 37.90 3.22
C VAL A 27 7.47 38.99 2.44
N ASP A 28 7.34 40.25 2.87
CA ASP A 28 7.81 41.41 2.12
C ASP A 28 9.33 41.58 2.20
N GLN A 29 9.93 41.41 3.39
CA GLN A 29 11.35 41.71 3.64
C GLN A 29 12.23 40.46 3.69
N HIS A 30 11.69 39.33 4.17
CA HIS A 30 12.43 38.07 4.30
C HIS A 30 12.03 37.03 3.24
N HIS A 31 11.24 37.43 2.24
CA HIS A 31 10.83 36.62 1.10
C HIS A 31 10.22 35.26 1.47
N LEU A 32 9.37 35.22 2.51
CA LEU A 32 8.63 34.03 2.89
C LEU A 32 7.67 33.59 1.77
N LYS A 33 8.00 32.46 1.13
CA LYS A 33 7.20 31.86 0.03
C LYS A 33 6.09 30.89 0.48
N LEU A 34 5.88 30.72 1.80
CA LEU A 34 4.87 29.80 2.36
C LEU A 34 3.57 30.57 2.64
N SER A 35 2.42 29.89 2.57
CA SER A 35 1.17 30.48 3.04
C SER A 35 1.17 30.62 4.55
N ASP A 36 0.41 31.58 5.08
CA ASP A 36 0.26 31.85 6.52
C ASP A 36 -0.03 30.58 7.31
N THR A 37 -1.04 29.81 6.90
CA THR A 37 -1.39 28.53 7.54
C THR A 37 -0.23 27.53 7.54
N THR A 38 0.53 27.44 6.44
CA THR A 38 1.66 26.49 6.35
C THR A 38 2.81 26.95 7.25
N PHE A 39 3.09 28.25 7.29
CA PHE A 39 4.10 28.84 8.14
C PHE A 39 3.77 28.66 9.62
N MET A 40 2.53 28.98 10.02
CA MET A 40 2.06 28.78 11.40
C MET A 40 2.13 27.31 11.84
N ASN A 41 1.84 26.37 10.94
CA ASN A 41 2.04 24.94 11.23
C ASN A 41 3.51 24.61 11.50
N TYR A 42 4.47 25.24 10.82
CA TYR A 42 5.88 25.06 11.12
C TYR A 42 6.28 25.70 12.46
N VAL A 43 5.71 26.87 12.79
CA VAL A 43 5.90 27.53 14.10
C VAL A 43 5.42 26.62 15.23
N HIS A 44 4.18 26.12 15.16
CA HIS A 44 3.64 25.21 16.19
C HIS A 44 4.48 23.93 16.31
N ARG A 45 4.87 23.32 15.19
CA ARG A 45 5.71 22.11 15.23
C ARG A 45 7.09 22.38 15.81
N TYR A 46 7.65 23.56 15.59
CA TYR A 46 8.90 23.98 16.21
C TYR A 46 8.75 24.22 17.71
N GLN A 47 7.66 24.84 18.16
CA GLN A 47 7.38 25.03 19.58
C GLN A 47 7.19 23.70 20.31
N ASP A 48 6.48 22.74 19.70
CA ASP A 48 6.19 21.44 20.31
C ASP A 48 7.38 20.47 20.27
N HIS A 49 8.15 20.46 19.18
CA HIS A 49 9.14 19.40 18.88
C HIS A 49 10.53 19.92 18.53
N GLY A 50 10.77 21.23 18.66
CA GLY A 50 12.03 21.87 18.32
C GLY A 50 12.43 21.67 16.86
N MET A 51 13.74 21.51 16.63
CA MET A 51 14.31 21.32 15.29
C MET A 51 13.75 20.08 14.56
N GLU A 52 13.36 19.04 15.28
CA GLU A 52 12.82 17.81 14.68
C GLU A 52 11.40 18.01 14.12
N GLY A 53 10.69 19.04 14.58
CA GLY A 53 9.40 19.46 14.05
C GLY A 53 9.49 20.02 12.63
N ILE A 54 10.60 20.66 12.28
CA ILE A 54 10.77 21.39 11.01
C ILE A 54 11.78 20.74 10.05
N ARG A 55 12.57 19.77 10.54
CA ARG A 55 13.61 19.06 9.78
C ARG A 55 13.07 18.43 8.50
N SER A 56 13.78 18.66 7.41
CA SER A 56 13.57 18.04 6.11
C SER A 56 13.94 16.57 6.21
N GLN A 57 13.02 15.71 5.84
CA GLN A 57 13.32 14.30 5.65
C GLN A 57 13.29 13.98 4.17
N LYS A 58 14.48 13.64 3.64
CA LYS A 58 14.67 13.23 2.25
C LYS A 58 14.03 11.87 1.93
N ASN A 59 13.72 11.06 2.95
CA ASN A 59 13.16 9.73 2.81
C ASN A 59 11.76 9.63 3.44
N TYR A 60 10.96 8.68 2.95
CA TYR A 60 9.69 8.30 3.58
C TYR A 60 9.89 8.04 5.08
N ARG A 61 9.09 8.66 5.96
CA ARG A 61 9.09 8.35 7.40
C ARG A 61 8.71 6.88 7.57
N SER A 62 9.71 6.04 7.81
CA SER A 62 9.48 4.68 8.27
C SER A 62 9.26 4.73 9.77
N TYR A 63 8.14 4.17 10.21
CA TYR A 63 7.78 4.06 11.61
C TYR A 63 7.88 2.59 12.01
N SER A 64 8.61 2.29 13.08
CA SER A 64 8.80 0.91 13.54
C SER A 64 7.46 0.25 13.92
N LYS A 65 7.41 -1.08 13.92
CA LYS A 65 6.19 -1.83 14.27
C LYS A 65 5.78 -1.50 15.71
N GLU A 66 6.74 -1.44 16.60
CA GLU A 66 6.59 -1.13 18.04
C GLU A 66 6.03 0.28 18.22
N PHE A 67 6.55 1.26 17.48
CA PHE A 67 6.08 2.64 17.54
C PHE A 67 4.62 2.76 17.07
N LYS A 68 4.26 2.09 15.96
CA LYS A 68 2.87 2.06 15.48
C LYS A 68 1.94 1.40 16.49
N GLN A 69 2.37 0.27 17.07
CA GLN A 69 1.60 -0.45 18.08
C GLN A 69 1.36 0.40 19.34
N LYS A 70 2.39 1.12 19.81
CA LYS A 70 2.27 2.05 20.94
C LYS A 70 1.16 3.07 20.72
N ILE A 71 1.12 3.70 19.55
CA ILE A 71 0.15 4.76 19.23
C ILE A 71 -1.26 4.18 19.09
N VAL A 72 -1.40 3.01 18.47
CA VAL A 72 -2.69 2.33 18.37
C VAL A 72 -3.19 1.91 19.75
N ALA A 73 -2.32 1.38 20.62
CA ALA A 73 -2.68 1.03 21.98
C ALA A 73 -3.15 2.25 22.78
N GLU A 74 -2.45 3.38 22.67
CA GLU A 74 -2.87 4.63 23.32
C GLU A 74 -4.23 5.12 22.82
N TYR A 75 -4.48 5.03 21.50
CA TYR A 75 -5.79 5.36 20.93
C TYR A 75 -6.91 4.49 21.53
N LEU A 76 -6.68 3.18 21.67
CA LEU A 76 -7.68 2.24 22.22
C LEU A 76 -7.93 2.45 23.72
N GLN A 77 -6.92 2.89 24.48
CA GLN A 77 -7.05 3.15 25.91
C GLN A 77 -7.71 4.49 26.22
N THR A 78 -7.36 5.54 25.47
CA THR A 78 -7.74 6.93 25.80
C THR A 78 -8.87 7.48 24.93
N GLY A 79 -9.05 6.95 23.71
CA GLY A 79 -10.00 7.49 22.72
C GLY A 79 -9.60 8.85 22.14
N TYR A 80 -8.36 9.32 22.34
CA TYR A 80 -7.92 10.62 21.80
C TYR A 80 -8.04 10.70 20.28
N GLY A 81 -8.43 11.87 19.78
CA GLY A 81 -8.57 12.10 18.35
C GLY A 81 -7.26 11.93 17.57
N PHE A 82 -7.34 11.48 16.32
CA PHE A 82 -6.15 11.24 15.47
C PHE A 82 -5.27 12.49 15.29
N SER A 83 -5.87 13.68 15.29
CA SER A 83 -5.12 14.95 15.23
C SER A 83 -4.24 15.15 16.46
N TYR A 84 -4.77 14.85 17.65
CA TYR A 84 -4.04 14.97 18.91
C TYR A 84 -2.88 13.98 18.95
N LEU A 85 -3.13 12.70 18.63
CA LEU A 85 -2.07 11.69 18.57
C LEU A 85 -1.01 12.04 17.53
N ALA A 86 -1.42 12.59 16.38
CA ALA A 86 -0.47 13.03 15.38
C ALA A 86 0.40 14.19 15.88
N ALA A 87 -0.18 15.19 16.54
CA ALA A 87 0.59 16.27 17.14
C ALA A 87 1.52 15.78 18.25
N LYS A 88 1.02 14.98 19.20
CA LYS A 88 1.78 14.41 20.33
C LYS A 88 3.02 13.64 19.88
N TYR A 89 2.89 12.86 18.82
CA TYR A 89 3.96 12.00 18.31
C TYR A 89 4.73 12.61 17.11
N ASN A 90 4.56 13.91 16.84
CA ASN A 90 5.14 14.61 15.69
C ASN A 90 4.90 13.88 14.35
N ILE A 91 3.73 13.29 14.16
CA ILE A 91 3.33 12.65 12.90
C ILE A 91 2.73 13.73 11.98
N PRO A 92 3.24 13.90 10.75
CA PRO A 92 2.83 15.03 9.90
C PRO A 92 1.35 15.02 9.50
N SER A 93 0.68 13.87 9.58
CA SER A 93 -0.71 13.73 9.18
C SER A 93 -1.49 12.83 10.13
N LYS A 94 -2.65 13.33 10.58
CA LYS A 94 -3.67 12.53 11.28
C LYS A 94 -4.14 11.31 10.47
N THR A 95 -4.08 11.40 9.13
CA THR A 95 -4.47 10.27 8.27
C THR A 95 -3.51 9.09 8.39
N THR A 96 -2.24 9.35 8.76
CA THR A 96 -1.26 8.30 9.02
C THR A 96 -1.65 7.49 10.26
N VAL A 97 -2.02 8.16 11.35
CA VAL A 97 -2.50 7.52 12.58
C VAL A 97 -3.80 6.75 12.33
N ASN A 98 -4.76 7.37 11.63
CA ASN A 98 -6.02 6.72 11.25
C ASN A 98 -5.79 5.41 10.47
N LYS A 99 -4.88 5.42 9.49
CA LYS A 99 -4.53 4.21 8.73
C LYS A 99 -3.98 3.09 9.61
N TRP A 100 -3.16 3.40 10.61
CA TRP A 100 -2.62 2.39 11.52
C TRP A 100 -3.70 1.79 12.40
N VAL A 101 -4.61 2.63 12.92
CA VAL A 101 -5.75 2.15 13.73
C VAL A 101 -6.67 1.27 12.89
N ILE A 102 -7.06 1.70 11.69
CA ILE A 102 -7.90 0.90 10.77
C ILE A 102 -7.27 -0.47 10.50
N ARG A 103 -5.99 -0.50 10.11
CA ARG A 103 -5.28 -1.76 9.81
C ARG A 103 -5.29 -2.70 11.02
N TYR A 104 -5.04 -2.17 12.22
CA TYR A 104 -5.09 -2.95 13.45
C TYR A 104 -6.49 -3.50 13.72
N THR A 105 -7.55 -2.67 13.60
CA THR A 105 -8.94 -3.12 13.80
C THR A 105 -9.42 -4.12 12.75
N GLU A 106 -8.85 -4.09 11.55
CA GLU A 106 -9.11 -5.06 10.47
C GLU A 106 -8.32 -6.37 10.64
N GLY A 107 -7.55 -6.53 11.73
CA GLY A 107 -6.71 -7.70 11.97
C GLY A 107 -5.49 -7.80 11.04
N LYS A 108 -5.12 -6.70 10.36
CA LYS A 108 -3.94 -6.63 9.50
C LYS A 108 -2.74 -6.18 10.32
N GLU A 109 -1.59 -6.81 10.13
CA GLU A 109 -0.37 -6.35 10.80
C GLU A 109 0.04 -4.94 10.31
N ASN A 110 0.42 -4.09 11.27
CA ASN A 110 1.04 -2.79 11.02
C ASN A 110 2.54 -2.94 10.78
N GLU A 111 2.94 -3.81 9.84
CA GLU A 111 4.34 -3.98 9.47
C GLU A 111 4.94 -2.67 8.94
N THR A 112 6.21 -2.44 9.25
CA THR A 112 7.05 -1.50 8.50
C THR A 112 6.98 -1.90 7.04
N TYR A 113 6.65 -0.96 6.15
CA TYR A 113 6.81 -1.20 4.72
C TYR A 113 8.32 -1.28 4.48
N SER A 114 8.84 -2.50 4.54
CA SER A 114 10.14 -2.86 4.01
C SER A 114 9.84 -3.50 2.67
N PRO A 115 10.05 -2.80 1.53
CA PRO A 115 10.13 -3.52 0.27
C PRO A 115 11.24 -4.56 0.48
N LYS A 116 10.89 -5.85 0.52
CA LYS A 116 11.88 -6.93 0.49
C LYS A 116 12.60 -6.80 -0.85
N SER A 117 13.67 -6.01 -0.86
CA SER A 117 14.37 -5.58 -2.06
C SER A 117 14.90 -6.77 -2.84
N GLU A 118 15.18 -7.88 -2.15
CA GLU A 118 15.54 -9.18 -2.71
C GLU A 118 14.54 -9.67 -3.77
N VAL A 119 13.23 -9.58 -3.50
CA VAL A 119 12.19 -10.06 -4.44
C VAL A 119 12.01 -9.13 -5.64
N TYR A 120 12.34 -7.84 -5.50
CA TYR A 120 12.29 -6.86 -6.57
C TYR A 120 13.59 -6.79 -7.39
N ASN A 121 14.74 -7.15 -6.80
CA ASN A 121 16.06 -7.12 -7.42
C ASN A 121 16.51 -8.49 -7.99
N MET A 122 15.71 -9.54 -7.85
CA MET A 122 15.97 -10.84 -8.48
C MET A 122 16.02 -10.71 -10.01
N THR A 123 17.20 -10.90 -10.60
CA THR A 123 17.41 -10.85 -12.04
C THR A 123 17.30 -12.25 -12.67
N GLY A 124 16.68 -12.30 -13.86
CA GLY A 124 17.06 -13.26 -14.91
C GLY A 124 16.77 -14.76 -14.72
N VAL A 125 16.03 -15.21 -13.70
CA VAL A 125 15.68 -16.65 -13.61
C VAL A 125 14.72 -17.04 -14.73
N LYS A 126 15.24 -17.75 -15.74
CA LYS A 126 14.42 -18.36 -16.80
C LYS A 126 13.68 -19.55 -16.20
N LYS A 127 12.35 -19.51 -16.27
CA LYS A 127 11.46 -20.62 -15.93
C LYS A 127 10.84 -21.20 -17.19
N SER A 128 10.71 -22.52 -17.24
CA SER A 128 10.03 -23.23 -18.34
C SER A 128 8.53 -22.88 -18.37
N TYR A 129 7.85 -23.23 -19.47
CA TYR A 129 6.40 -23.04 -19.57
C TYR A 129 5.66 -23.82 -18.47
N GLU A 130 6.04 -25.09 -18.26
CA GLU A 130 5.45 -25.96 -17.23
C GLU A 130 5.69 -25.41 -15.83
N GLU A 131 6.89 -24.88 -15.55
CA GLU A 131 7.18 -24.24 -14.26
C GLU A 131 6.33 -22.99 -14.06
N LYS A 132 6.18 -22.13 -15.08
CA LYS A 132 5.31 -20.94 -15.00
C LYS A 132 3.87 -21.33 -14.76
N LEU A 133 3.38 -22.35 -15.47
CA LEU A 133 2.01 -22.85 -15.33
C LEU A 133 1.77 -23.37 -13.91
N LYS A 134 2.67 -24.20 -13.40
CA LYS A 134 2.62 -24.72 -12.02
C LYS A 134 2.65 -23.58 -10.99
N ILE A 135 3.47 -22.55 -11.18
CA ILE A 135 3.54 -21.41 -10.26
C ILE A 135 2.22 -20.64 -10.24
N VAL A 136 1.60 -20.42 -11.41
CA VAL A 136 0.31 -19.73 -11.50
C VAL A 136 -0.81 -20.60 -10.93
N GLU A 137 -0.80 -21.91 -11.17
CA GLU A 137 -1.75 -22.86 -10.59
C GLU A 137 -1.59 -22.95 -9.06
N ASP A 138 -0.37 -23.01 -8.54
CA ASP A 138 -0.08 -22.98 -7.11
C ASP A 138 -0.54 -21.66 -6.48
N TYR A 139 -0.34 -20.53 -7.16
CA TYR A 139 -0.86 -19.22 -6.73
C TYR A 139 -2.39 -19.23 -6.65
N ILE A 140 -3.06 -19.84 -7.62
CA ILE A 140 -4.52 -19.99 -7.66
C ILE A 140 -5.01 -20.94 -6.55
N ALA A 141 -4.38 -22.10 -6.41
CA ALA A 141 -4.81 -23.17 -5.51
C ALA A 141 -4.53 -22.83 -4.03
N ASN A 142 -3.33 -22.31 -3.74
CA ASN A 142 -2.88 -22.04 -2.37
C ASN A 142 -3.22 -20.62 -1.89
N ARG A 143 -3.88 -19.79 -2.72
CA ARG A 143 -4.27 -18.40 -2.39
C ARG A 143 -3.10 -17.52 -1.92
N LEU A 144 -1.91 -17.74 -2.48
CA LEU A 144 -0.71 -16.96 -2.15
C LEU A 144 -0.86 -15.51 -2.61
N THR A 145 -0.26 -14.59 -1.89
CA THR A 145 0.01 -13.23 -2.39
C THR A 145 1.10 -13.30 -3.47
N TYR A 146 1.16 -12.28 -4.34
CA TYR A 146 2.23 -12.18 -5.35
C TYR A 146 3.63 -12.21 -4.73
N LEU A 147 3.77 -11.69 -3.51
CA LEU A 147 5.02 -11.67 -2.77
C LEU A 147 5.40 -13.08 -2.29
N GLU A 148 4.46 -13.81 -1.68
CA GLU A 148 4.69 -15.19 -1.22
C GLU A 148 4.99 -16.15 -2.39
N ALA A 149 4.29 -15.98 -3.52
CA ALA A 149 4.54 -16.78 -4.71
C ALA A 149 5.92 -16.48 -5.33
N ALA A 150 6.35 -15.22 -5.28
CA ALA A 150 7.66 -14.79 -5.75
C ALA A 150 8.79 -15.36 -4.87
N GLU A 151 8.63 -15.30 -3.55
CA GLU A 151 9.57 -15.87 -2.57
C GLU A 151 9.68 -17.39 -2.70
N LYS A 152 8.55 -18.10 -2.68
CA LYS A 152 8.51 -19.57 -2.76
C LYS A 152 9.24 -20.11 -3.99
N ASN A 153 9.17 -19.38 -5.11
CA ASN A 153 9.69 -19.83 -6.39
C ASN A 153 11.00 -19.15 -6.79
N HIS A 154 11.55 -18.27 -5.95
CA HIS A 154 12.74 -17.46 -6.23
C HIS A 154 12.66 -16.72 -7.58
N VAL A 155 11.50 -16.12 -7.83
CA VAL A 155 11.21 -15.37 -9.06
C VAL A 155 10.83 -13.94 -8.68
N SER A 156 11.24 -12.97 -9.48
CA SER A 156 10.86 -11.57 -9.27
C SER A 156 9.34 -11.37 -9.17
N TYR A 157 8.91 -10.49 -8.27
CA TYR A 157 7.52 -10.04 -8.15
C TYR A 157 6.92 -9.67 -9.52
N SER A 158 7.68 -8.93 -10.33
CA SER A 158 7.25 -8.45 -11.65
C SER A 158 6.95 -9.60 -12.63
N ASN A 159 7.70 -10.70 -12.54
CA ASN A 159 7.48 -11.90 -13.35
C ASN A 159 6.21 -12.63 -12.92
N ILE A 160 6.01 -12.84 -11.62
CA ILE A 160 4.77 -13.47 -11.10
C ILE A 160 3.54 -12.65 -11.51
N TYR A 161 3.59 -11.33 -11.31
CA TYR A 161 2.51 -10.43 -11.70
C TYR A 161 2.22 -10.51 -13.22
N SER A 162 3.26 -10.52 -14.05
CA SER A 162 3.14 -10.63 -15.51
C SER A 162 2.54 -11.98 -15.93
N TRP A 163 3.01 -13.09 -15.36
CA TRP A 163 2.51 -14.43 -15.66
C TRP A 163 1.06 -14.61 -15.26
N VAL A 164 0.69 -14.22 -14.03
CA VAL A 164 -0.70 -14.30 -13.56
C VAL A 164 -1.63 -13.45 -14.43
N ASN A 165 -1.22 -12.24 -14.82
CA ASN A 165 -2.04 -11.40 -15.69
C ASN A 165 -2.19 -11.96 -17.10
N LYS A 166 -1.12 -12.52 -17.68
CA LYS A 166 -1.17 -13.18 -18.99
C LYS A 166 -2.08 -14.39 -18.95
N TYR A 167 -1.97 -15.22 -17.91
CA TYR A 167 -2.85 -16.36 -17.68
C TYR A 167 -4.30 -15.94 -17.51
N LYS A 168 -4.57 -14.87 -16.74
CA LYS A 168 -5.92 -14.33 -16.55
C LYS A 168 -6.55 -13.81 -17.85
N LYS A 169 -5.74 -13.30 -18.77
CA LYS A 169 -6.19 -12.69 -20.03
C LYS A 169 -6.30 -13.70 -21.17
N HIS A 170 -5.41 -14.69 -21.22
CA HIS A 170 -5.23 -15.57 -22.38
C HIS A 170 -5.17 -17.07 -22.00
N GLY A 171 -5.44 -17.41 -20.74
CA GLY A 171 -5.30 -18.78 -20.25
C GLY A 171 -3.84 -19.28 -20.27
N PRO A 172 -3.63 -20.60 -20.23
CA PRO A 172 -2.30 -21.22 -20.30
C PRO A 172 -1.44 -20.70 -21.47
N ILE A 173 -2.05 -20.52 -22.65
CA ILE A 173 -1.41 -20.03 -23.88
C ILE A 173 -0.69 -18.68 -23.67
N GLY A 174 -1.21 -17.84 -22.75
CA GLY A 174 -0.58 -16.57 -22.40
C GLY A 174 0.83 -16.69 -21.79
N LEU A 175 1.21 -17.86 -21.26
CA LEU A 175 2.50 -18.10 -20.61
C LEU A 175 3.59 -18.59 -21.59
N GLU A 176 3.23 -18.93 -22.82
CA GLU A 176 4.18 -19.36 -23.85
C GLU A 176 5.16 -18.23 -24.23
N ASP A 177 6.42 -18.59 -24.46
CA ASP A 177 7.46 -17.63 -24.83
C ASP A 177 7.47 -17.40 -26.36
N ASN A 178 6.72 -16.38 -26.78
CA ASN A 178 6.66 -15.96 -28.18
C ASN A 178 7.67 -14.86 -28.54
N ARG A 179 8.79 -14.74 -27.81
CA ARG A 179 9.85 -13.79 -28.18
C ARG A 179 10.61 -14.28 -29.42
N GLY A 180 10.58 -13.47 -30.48
CA GLY A 180 11.34 -13.71 -31.72
C GLY A 180 10.67 -14.66 -32.74
N ARG A 181 9.51 -15.23 -32.42
CA ARG A 181 8.68 -15.96 -33.39
C ARG A 181 7.55 -15.04 -33.82
N GLY A 182 7.56 -14.59 -35.08
CA GLY A 182 6.45 -13.83 -35.65
C GLY A 182 5.13 -14.56 -35.44
N LYS A 183 4.02 -13.82 -35.31
CA LYS A 183 2.67 -14.43 -35.21
C LYS A 183 2.52 -15.46 -36.34
N PRO A 184 2.21 -16.73 -36.05
CA PRO A 184 1.88 -17.69 -37.10
C PRO A 184 0.60 -17.19 -37.77
N THR A 185 0.71 -16.69 -38.99
CA THR A 185 -0.43 -16.14 -39.76
C THR A 185 -1.26 -17.23 -40.43
N GLU A 186 -0.92 -18.50 -40.23
CA GLU A 186 -1.53 -19.59 -40.98
C GLU A 186 -1.72 -20.81 -40.09
N ILE A 187 -2.94 -21.34 -40.13
CA ILE A 187 -3.44 -22.56 -39.47
C ILE A 187 -3.85 -22.36 -38.00
N GLN A 188 -5.01 -21.74 -37.80
CA GLN A 188 -5.96 -22.25 -36.82
C GLN A 188 -7.27 -22.42 -37.57
N THR A 189 -7.74 -23.66 -37.71
CA THR A 189 -9.09 -23.91 -38.22
C THR A 189 -10.11 -23.18 -37.33
N THR A 190 -11.24 -22.79 -37.89
CA THR A 190 -12.29 -22.07 -37.16
C THR A 190 -12.72 -22.82 -35.88
N GLU A 191 -12.67 -24.14 -35.92
CA GLU A 191 -12.96 -25.04 -34.80
C GLU A 191 -11.91 -24.98 -33.67
N GLU A 192 -10.63 -24.93 -34.00
CA GLU A 192 -9.56 -24.78 -32.99
C GLU A 192 -9.63 -23.41 -32.31
N ARG A 193 -9.97 -22.36 -33.06
CA ARG A 193 -10.22 -21.01 -32.51
C ARG A 193 -11.44 -21.01 -31.59
N LEU A 194 -12.53 -21.66 -32.00
CA LEU A 194 -13.74 -21.79 -31.19
C LEU A 194 -13.46 -22.58 -29.91
N ASN A 195 -12.74 -23.68 -29.99
CA ASN A 195 -12.40 -24.51 -28.83
C ASN A 195 -11.47 -23.77 -27.86
N ALA A 196 -10.47 -23.05 -28.38
CA ALA A 196 -9.62 -22.19 -27.56
C ALA A 196 -10.46 -21.08 -26.88
N GLU A 197 -11.39 -20.46 -27.59
CA GLU A 197 -12.30 -19.46 -27.03
C GLU A 197 -13.20 -20.07 -25.95
N VAL A 198 -13.78 -21.24 -26.19
CA VAL A 198 -14.59 -21.99 -25.21
C VAL A 198 -13.79 -22.31 -23.95
N GLU A 199 -12.55 -22.77 -24.08
CA GLU A 199 -11.69 -23.05 -22.94
C GLU A 199 -11.29 -21.77 -22.19
N THR A 200 -11.02 -20.67 -22.90
CA THR A 200 -10.76 -19.37 -22.24
C THR A 200 -11.99 -18.85 -21.49
N LEU A 201 -13.19 -19.01 -22.08
CA LEU A 201 -14.45 -18.61 -21.46
C LEU A 201 -14.79 -19.49 -20.25
N LYS A 202 -14.53 -20.80 -20.32
CA LYS A 202 -14.68 -21.72 -19.17
C LYS A 202 -13.73 -21.36 -18.04
N ALA A 203 -12.46 -21.09 -18.34
CA ALA A 203 -11.48 -20.66 -17.34
C ALA A 203 -11.89 -19.31 -16.71
N ARG A 204 -12.43 -18.38 -17.51
CA ARG A 204 -12.95 -17.10 -17.03
C ARG A 204 -14.20 -17.25 -16.16
N ASN A 205 -15.12 -18.13 -16.51
CA ASN A 205 -16.30 -18.43 -15.71
C ASN A 205 -15.90 -19.06 -14.37
N LYS A 206 -15.01 -20.06 -14.39
CA LYS A 206 -14.45 -20.66 -13.18
C LYS A 206 -13.80 -19.60 -12.26
N TRP A 207 -13.07 -18.64 -12.84
CA TRP A 207 -12.51 -17.51 -12.10
C TRP A 207 -13.60 -16.64 -11.44
N LEU A 208 -14.64 -16.27 -12.18
CA LEU A 208 -15.74 -15.44 -11.68
C LEU A 208 -16.56 -16.16 -10.60
N GLU A 209 -16.78 -17.47 -10.74
CA GLU A 209 -17.46 -18.30 -9.75
C GLU A 209 -16.67 -18.33 -8.43
N MET A 210 -15.36 -18.55 -8.50
CA MET A 210 -14.49 -18.55 -7.31
C MET A 210 -14.43 -17.18 -6.62
N GLU A 211 -14.41 -16.08 -7.37
CA GLU A 211 -14.46 -14.71 -6.82
C GLU A 211 -15.83 -14.44 -6.16
N ASN A 212 -16.93 -14.87 -6.79
CA ASN A 212 -18.28 -14.76 -6.23
C ASN A 212 -18.43 -15.59 -4.94
N ASP A 213 -17.85 -16.78 -4.89
CA ASP A 213 -17.86 -17.61 -3.68
C ASP A 213 -17.02 -17.02 -2.56
N ALA A 214 -15.88 -16.41 -2.89
CA ALA A 214 -15.08 -15.64 -1.94
C ALA A 214 -15.86 -14.43 -1.40
N LEU A 215 -16.55 -13.69 -2.27
CA LEU A 215 -17.45 -12.60 -1.90
C LEU A 215 -18.58 -13.06 -0.98
N LYS A 216 -19.23 -14.19 -1.27
CA LYS A 216 -20.29 -14.77 -0.43
C LYS A 216 -19.76 -15.18 0.95
N LYS A 217 -18.57 -15.79 1.03
CA LYS A 217 -17.92 -16.11 2.31
C LYS A 217 -17.59 -14.85 3.12
N ARG A 218 -17.08 -13.78 2.47
CA ARG A 218 -16.89 -12.47 3.11
C ARG A 218 -18.20 -11.90 3.67
N ARG A 219 -19.31 -12.00 2.92
CA ARG A 219 -20.63 -11.55 3.39
C ARG A 219 -21.14 -12.37 4.58
N LYS A 220 -20.93 -13.69 4.58
CA LYS A 220 -21.31 -14.57 5.71
C LYS A 220 -20.52 -14.27 6.98
N ILE A 221 -19.20 -14.06 6.88
CA ILE A 221 -18.36 -13.70 8.03
C ILE A 221 -18.73 -12.30 8.56
N ALA A 222 -18.96 -11.33 7.68
CA ALA A 222 -19.43 -9.99 8.06
C ALA A 222 -20.84 -10.01 8.69
N GLY A 223 -21.71 -10.93 8.27
CA GLY A 223 -23.01 -11.19 8.90
C GLY A 223 -22.87 -11.81 10.29
N ASN A 224 -21.97 -12.79 10.45
CA ASN A 224 -21.70 -13.44 11.74
C ASN A 224 -21.05 -12.49 12.77
N HIS A 225 -20.22 -11.55 12.34
CA HIS A 225 -19.68 -10.53 13.24
C HIS A 225 -20.74 -9.49 13.65
N LYS A 226 -21.75 -9.21 12.82
CA LYS A 226 -22.89 -8.37 13.20
C LYS A 226 -23.82 -9.05 14.22
N SER A 227 -24.03 -10.37 14.13
CA SER A 227 -24.82 -11.10 15.13
C SER A 227 -24.08 -11.24 16.47
N GLN A 228 -22.77 -11.55 16.46
CA GLN A 228 -21.98 -11.61 17.69
C GLN A 228 -21.81 -10.26 18.42
N GLY A 229 -22.03 -9.13 17.73
CA GLY A 229 -22.08 -7.79 18.34
C GLY A 229 -23.44 -7.43 18.96
N LEU A 230 -24.51 -8.13 18.56
CA LEU A 230 -25.86 -7.95 19.13
C LEU A 230 -26.06 -8.83 20.37
N ASP A 231 -25.50 -10.04 20.38
CA ASP A 231 -25.60 -10.98 21.52
C ASP A 231 -24.86 -10.49 22.78
N LYS A 232 -23.86 -9.60 22.62
CA LYS A 232 -23.13 -8.98 23.75
C LYS A 232 -23.82 -7.75 24.35
N LYS A 233 -24.89 -7.24 23.74
CA LYS A 233 -25.61 -6.04 24.22
C LYS A 233 -26.80 -6.34 25.13
N TRP A 234 -27.18 -7.60 25.31
CA TRP A 234 -28.36 -8.00 26.08
C TRP A 234 -28.06 -8.98 27.23
N ASN A 235 -26.81 -9.14 27.61
CA ASN A 235 -26.40 -9.87 28.82
C ASN A 235 -25.66 -8.93 29.79
N ILE A 236 -26.38 -7.92 30.29
CA ILE A 236 -26.13 -7.23 31.57
C ILE A 236 -27.51 -6.97 32.19
#